data_AF-A0A1I2G3L2-F1
#
_entry.id   AF-A0A1I2G3L2-F1
#
_cell.length_a   1.000
_cell.length_b   1.000
_cell.length_c   1.000
_cell.angle_alpha   90.00
_cell.angle_beta   90.00
_cell.angle_gamma   90.00
#
_symmetry.space_group_name_H-M   'P 1'
#
loop_
_entity.id
_entity.type
_entity.pdbx_description
1 polymer ?
#
loop_
_entity_poly.entity_id
_entity_poly.type
_entity_poly.pdbx_seq_one_letter_code
_entity_poly.pdbx_strand_id
1 'polypeptide(L)'
;MPGMGPPPKPYGSAARHRWAKPKATAAVLHAPEPGEVRVPALPRRAPGTGGWHPLTTAWWCDVWASPMAPEYDDSDRHGLFALAMIVNDFWSTSDARERREAAQEIRLQGQRYGLSPMDRRRLQWEITRADEAQAKGHQRAARQAAIELERGDGQAVPGAGRPADPRAVLRSLPTGEGAS
;
A
#
# COMPACT_ATOMS: atom_id res chain seq x y z
N MET A 1 35.92 3.67 -38.47
CA MET A 1 36.21 3.11 -37.13
C MET A 1 35.08 3.54 -36.20
N PRO A 2 34.18 2.63 -35.79
CA PRO A 2 33.11 2.98 -34.85
C PRO A 2 33.71 3.23 -33.46
N GLY A 3 33.41 4.39 -32.88
CA GLY A 3 33.94 4.84 -31.60
C GLY A 3 33.45 3.99 -30.44
N MET A 4 34.38 3.53 -29.60
CA MET A 4 34.08 2.97 -28.29
C MET A 4 33.24 3.99 -27.51
N GLY A 5 32.02 3.59 -27.15
CA GLY A 5 31.19 4.34 -26.20
C GLY A 5 31.90 4.52 -24.85
N PRO A 6 31.44 5.47 -24.03
CA PRO A 6 32.09 5.80 -22.77
C PRO A 6 32.23 4.55 -21.87
N PRO A 7 33.36 4.40 -21.17
CA PRO A 7 33.65 3.22 -20.37
C PRO A 7 32.60 2.98 -19.28
N PRO A 8 32.30 1.72 -18.94
CA PRO A 8 31.35 1.38 -17.89
C PRO A 8 31.81 1.97 -16.56
N LYS A 9 30.86 2.54 -15.80
CA LYS A 9 31.16 3.22 -14.53
C LYS A 9 31.79 2.25 -13.51
N PRO A 10 32.78 2.71 -12.73
CA PRO A 10 33.48 1.87 -11.77
C PRO A 10 32.57 1.32 -10.69
N TYR A 11 32.94 0.14 -10.19
CA TYR A 11 32.27 -0.53 -9.09
C TYR A 11 32.33 0.34 -7.84
N GLY A 12 31.16 0.68 -7.26
CA GLY A 12 31.04 1.52 -6.06
C GLY A 12 30.73 2.99 -6.34
N SER A 13 30.57 3.40 -7.61
CA SER A 13 30.16 4.77 -7.93
C SER A 13 28.75 5.09 -7.41
N ALA A 14 28.62 6.27 -6.79
CA ALA A 14 27.40 6.80 -6.15
C ALA A 14 26.13 6.78 -7.03
N ALA A 15 26.28 6.64 -8.36
CA ALA A 15 25.18 6.47 -9.29
C ALA A 15 24.35 5.19 -9.04
N ARG A 16 24.95 4.11 -8.51
CA ARG A 16 24.20 2.89 -8.14
C ARG A 16 23.38 3.06 -6.87
N HIS A 17 23.76 3.99 -5.99
CA HIS A 17 23.04 4.29 -4.75
C HIS A 17 21.79 5.16 -4.95
N ARG A 18 21.53 5.67 -6.16
CA ARG A 18 20.28 6.40 -6.46
C ARG A 18 19.04 5.50 -6.52
N TRP A 19 19.22 4.19 -6.69
CA TRP A 19 18.11 3.23 -6.72
C TRP A 19 17.46 3.02 -5.35
N ALA A 20 18.24 3.15 -4.27
CA ALA A 20 17.82 2.77 -2.92
C ALA A 20 17.37 3.97 -2.06
N LYS A 21 17.04 5.12 -2.66
CA LYS A 21 16.37 6.18 -1.91
C LYS A 21 14.87 5.86 -1.90
N PRO A 22 14.24 5.62 -0.74
CA PRO A 22 12.77 5.68 -0.68
C PRO A 22 12.36 7.05 -1.21
N LYS A 23 11.49 7.06 -2.21
CA LYS A 23 11.00 8.32 -2.78
C LYS A 23 10.26 9.06 -1.67
N ALA A 24 10.74 10.25 -1.33
CA ALA A 24 10.23 11.08 -0.23
C ALA A 24 8.81 11.65 -0.46
N THR A 25 8.02 11.01 -1.32
CA THR A 25 6.71 11.47 -1.81
C THR A 25 5.63 10.40 -1.69
N ALA A 26 5.89 9.31 -0.96
CA ALA A 26 4.87 8.32 -0.70
C ALA A 26 3.78 8.93 0.22
N ALA A 27 2.57 9.12 -0.33
CA ALA A 27 1.44 9.57 0.47
C ALA A 27 0.90 8.36 1.24
N VAL A 28 0.90 8.45 2.56
CA VAL A 28 0.26 7.46 3.42
C VAL A 28 -1.22 7.77 3.51
N LEU A 29 -2.06 6.82 3.09
CA LEU A 29 -3.50 7.01 3.01
C LEU A 29 -4.23 6.12 4.01
N HIS A 30 -5.30 6.67 4.56
CA HIS A 30 -6.21 6.01 5.48
C HIS A 30 -7.57 5.86 4.82
N ALA A 31 -8.30 4.79 5.18
CA ALA A 31 -9.69 4.69 4.77
C ALA A 31 -10.48 5.86 5.39
N PRO A 32 -11.35 6.54 4.63
CA PRO A 32 -12.14 7.63 5.16
C PRO A 32 -13.09 7.11 6.23
N GLU A 33 -13.29 7.90 7.29
CA GLU A 33 -14.30 7.61 8.30
C GLU A 33 -15.72 7.75 7.69
N PRO A 34 -16.74 7.04 8.22
CA PRO A 34 -18.11 7.18 7.73
C PRO A 34 -18.58 8.65 7.75
N GLY A 35 -18.84 9.22 6.57
CA GLY A 35 -19.29 10.59 6.40
C GLY A 35 -18.20 11.61 6.06
N GLU A 36 -16.92 11.23 6.07
CA GLU A 36 -15.80 12.08 5.67
C GLU A 36 -15.79 12.37 4.16
N VAL A 37 -16.07 11.33 3.36
CA VAL A 37 -16.19 11.46 1.90
C VAL A 37 -17.64 11.29 1.48
N ARG A 38 -18.19 12.31 0.81
CA ARG A 38 -19.52 12.24 0.22
C ARG A 38 -19.45 11.50 -1.11
N VAL A 39 -20.05 10.31 -1.18
CA VAL A 39 -20.21 9.53 -2.42
C VAL A 39 -21.05 10.35 -3.42
N PRO A 40 -20.51 10.74 -4.58
CA PRO A 40 -21.28 11.42 -5.61
C PRO A 40 -22.34 10.47 -6.19
N ALA A 41 -23.50 11.02 -6.56
CA ALA A 41 -24.50 10.23 -7.27
C ALA A 41 -23.95 9.82 -8.66
N LEU A 42 -24.20 8.57 -9.05
CA LEU A 42 -23.93 8.13 -10.42
C LEU A 42 -24.74 8.99 -11.41
N PRO A 43 -24.19 9.30 -12.60
CA PRO A 43 -24.86 10.17 -13.55
C PRO A 43 -26.16 9.53 -14.04
N ARG A 44 -27.12 10.38 -14.41
CA ARG A 44 -28.38 9.92 -14.97
C ARG A 44 -28.12 9.27 -16.34
N ARG A 45 -28.56 8.02 -16.49
CA ARG A 45 -28.50 7.31 -17.77
C ARG A 45 -29.58 7.83 -18.73
N ALA A 46 -29.33 7.68 -20.04
CA ALA A 46 -30.25 8.14 -21.06
C ALA A 46 -31.64 7.50 -20.92
N PRO A 47 -32.72 8.19 -21.29
CA PRO A 47 -34.05 7.58 -21.31
C PRO A 47 -34.05 6.29 -22.13
N GLY A 48 -34.66 5.23 -21.61
CA GLY A 48 -34.77 3.93 -22.29
C GLY A 48 -33.60 2.96 -22.08
N THR A 49 -32.49 3.34 -21.44
CA THR A 49 -31.32 2.45 -21.27
C THR A 49 -31.36 1.54 -20.04
N GLY A 50 -32.45 1.53 -19.27
CA GLY A 50 -32.53 0.83 -17.97
C GLY A 50 -31.72 1.52 -16.86
N GLY A 51 -31.85 1.02 -15.63
CA GLY A 51 -31.10 1.51 -14.47
C GLY A 51 -29.62 1.13 -14.52
N TRP A 52 -28.85 1.53 -13.49
CA TRP A 52 -27.48 1.05 -13.31
C TRP A 52 -27.48 -0.43 -12.91
N HIS A 53 -26.53 -1.19 -13.46
CA HIS A 53 -26.34 -2.58 -13.06
C HIS A 53 -25.94 -2.65 -11.56
N PRO A 54 -26.51 -3.57 -10.76
CA PRO A 54 -26.24 -3.64 -9.31
C PRO A 54 -24.76 -3.73 -8.95
N LEU A 55 -23.98 -4.51 -9.71
CA LEU A 55 -22.53 -4.64 -9.51
C LEU A 55 -21.76 -3.35 -9.82
N THR A 56 -22.27 -2.50 -10.72
CA THR A 56 -21.67 -1.18 -10.97
C THR A 56 -21.94 -0.24 -9.82
N THR A 57 -23.15 -0.26 -9.26
CA THR A 57 -23.47 0.55 -8.07
C THR A 57 -22.63 0.12 -6.87
N ALA A 58 -22.46 -1.19 -6.65
CA ALA A 58 -21.61 -1.71 -5.60
C ALA A 58 -20.14 -1.27 -5.79
N TRP A 59 -19.60 -1.46 -7.00
CA TRP A 59 -18.26 -1.00 -7.35
C TRP A 59 -18.08 0.52 -7.12
N TRP A 60 -19.07 1.32 -7.48
CA TRP A 60 -19.03 2.77 -7.27
C TRP A 60 -18.91 3.12 -5.78
N CYS A 61 -19.71 2.48 -4.92
CA CYS A 61 -19.60 2.64 -3.47
C CYS A 61 -18.21 2.24 -2.97
N ASP A 62 -17.64 1.14 -3.46
CA ASP A 62 -16.31 0.67 -3.05
C ASP A 62 -15.19 1.64 -3.44
N VAL A 63 -15.29 2.29 -4.62
CA VAL A 63 -14.33 3.32 -5.05
C VAL A 63 -14.29 4.48 -4.05
N TRP A 64 -15.46 4.96 -3.63
CA TRP A 64 -15.57 6.10 -2.71
C TRP A 64 -15.40 5.73 -1.24
N ALA A 65 -15.49 4.45 -0.88
CA ALA A 65 -15.10 3.93 0.43
C ALA A 65 -13.59 3.64 0.51
N SER A 66 -12.87 3.69 -0.62
CA SER A 66 -11.45 3.40 -0.63
C SER A 66 -10.64 4.52 0.05
N PRO A 67 -9.46 4.20 0.60
CA PRO A 67 -8.50 5.20 1.09
C PRO A 67 -8.10 6.26 0.06
N MET A 68 -8.42 6.02 -1.22
CA MET A 68 -8.10 6.97 -2.28
C MET A 68 -9.11 8.08 -2.46
N ALA A 69 -10.33 7.86 -1.98
CA ALA A 69 -11.44 8.74 -2.26
C ALA A 69 -11.23 10.21 -1.84
N PRO A 70 -10.53 10.52 -0.72
CA PRO A 70 -10.23 11.91 -0.36
C PRO A 70 -9.28 12.64 -1.32
N GLU A 71 -8.47 11.91 -2.08
CA GLU A 71 -7.47 12.48 -2.99
C GLU A 71 -8.04 12.84 -4.36
N TYR A 72 -9.27 12.40 -4.68
CA TYR A 72 -9.91 12.72 -5.95
C TYR A 72 -10.45 14.15 -5.95
N ASP A 73 -10.05 14.93 -6.96
CA ASP A 73 -10.60 16.27 -7.17
C ASP A 73 -11.88 16.22 -8.03
N ASP A 74 -12.57 17.35 -8.15
CA ASP A 74 -13.77 17.49 -8.96
C ASP A 74 -13.55 17.09 -10.42
N SER A 75 -12.35 17.33 -10.98
CA SER A 75 -12.02 16.91 -12.34
C SER A 75 -11.96 15.38 -12.50
N ASP A 76 -11.51 14.66 -11.47
CA ASP A 76 -11.41 13.20 -11.51
C ASP A 76 -12.78 12.54 -11.56
N ARG A 77 -13.80 13.18 -10.96
CA ARG A 77 -15.18 12.70 -10.97
C ARG A 77 -15.70 12.49 -12.38
N HIS A 78 -15.39 13.40 -13.31
CA HIS A 78 -15.84 13.27 -14.69
C HIS A 78 -15.27 12.02 -15.38
N GLY A 79 -14.01 11.70 -15.13
CA GLY A 79 -13.41 10.49 -15.67
C GLY A 79 -13.84 9.22 -14.93
N LEU A 80 -14.09 9.29 -13.63
CA LEU A 80 -14.72 8.21 -12.87
C LEU A 80 -16.16 7.93 -13.34
N PHE A 81 -16.92 8.94 -13.74
CA PHE A 81 -18.24 8.77 -14.35
C PHE A 81 -18.15 8.06 -15.71
N ALA A 82 -17.18 8.45 -16.55
CA ALA A 82 -16.95 7.75 -17.81
C ALA A 82 -16.56 6.28 -17.58
N LEU A 83 -15.69 6.02 -16.60
CA LEU A 83 -15.33 4.66 -16.20
C LEU A 83 -16.54 3.86 -15.69
N ALA A 84 -17.43 4.49 -14.91
CA ALA A 84 -18.65 3.84 -14.43
C ALA A 84 -19.55 3.36 -15.57
N MET A 85 -19.68 4.14 -16.64
CA MET A 85 -20.42 3.72 -17.84
C MET A 85 -19.83 2.43 -18.44
N ILE A 86 -18.50 2.37 -18.57
CA ILE A 86 -17.81 1.18 -19.13
C ILE A 86 -17.97 -0.03 -18.20
N VAL A 87 -17.89 0.17 -16.88
CA VAL A 87 -18.15 -0.90 -15.89
C VAL A 87 -19.60 -1.40 -15.99
N ASN A 88 -20.57 -0.50 -16.19
CA ASN A 88 -21.95 -0.88 -16.44
C ASN A 88 -22.10 -1.71 -17.71
N ASP A 89 -21.47 -1.29 -18.80
CA ASP A 89 -21.55 -1.99 -20.08
C ASP A 89 -20.92 -3.38 -19.98
N PHE A 90 -19.80 -3.51 -19.27
CA PHE A 90 -19.16 -4.81 -18.97
C PHE A 90 -20.12 -5.80 -18.30
N TRP A 91 -20.90 -5.34 -17.32
CA TRP A 91 -21.86 -6.19 -16.61
C TRP A 91 -23.17 -6.40 -17.37
N SER A 92 -23.57 -5.44 -18.19
CA SER A 92 -24.88 -5.45 -18.89
C SER A 92 -24.84 -6.19 -20.22
N THR A 93 -23.69 -6.27 -20.89
CA THR A 93 -23.60 -6.92 -22.21
C THR A 93 -23.69 -8.44 -22.11
N SER A 94 -24.47 -9.04 -23.01
CA SER A 94 -24.49 -10.49 -23.24
C SER A 94 -23.36 -10.95 -24.18
N ASP A 95 -22.80 -10.06 -25.00
CA ASP A 95 -21.75 -10.40 -25.96
C ASP A 95 -20.38 -10.52 -25.28
N ALA A 96 -19.71 -11.66 -25.52
CA ALA A 96 -18.37 -11.91 -25.02
C ALA A 96 -17.31 -10.96 -25.63
N ARG A 97 -17.50 -10.49 -26.86
CA ARG A 97 -16.59 -9.55 -27.51
C ARG A 97 -16.67 -8.18 -26.86
N GLU A 98 -17.86 -7.61 -26.77
CA GLU A 98 -18.08 -6.32 -26.10
C GLU A 98 -17.59 -6.35 -24.65
N ARG A 99 -17.86 -7.45 -23.92
CA ARG A 99 -17.36 -7.64 -22.56
C ARG A 99 -15.83 -7.59 -22.49
N ARG A 100 -15.12 -8.17 -23.46
CA ARG A 100 -13.65 -8.14 -23.51
C ARG A 100 -13.13 -6.74 -23.82
N GLU A 101 -13.77 -6.02 -24.74
CA GLU A 101 -13.41 -4.64 -25.09
C GLU A 101 -13.61 -3.71 -23.87
N ALA A 102 -14.75 -3.81 -23.19
CA ALA A 102 -15.01 -3.09 -21.95
C ALA A 102 -14.00 -3.41 -20.84
N ALA A 103 -13.64 -4.69 -20.67
CA ALA A 103 -12.63 -5.11 -19.69
C ALA A 103 -11.25 -4.49 -19.96
N GLN A 104 -10.86 -4.37 -21.23
CA GLN A 104 -9.60 -3.73 -21.62
C GLN A 104 -9.60 -2.25 -21.26
N GLU A 105 -10.69 -1.54 -21.55
CA GLU A 105 -10.84 -0.12 -21.23
C GLU A 105 -10.89 0.13 -19.71
N ILE A 106 -11.62 -0.68 -18.95
CA ILE A 106 -11.62 -0.63 -17.48
C ILE A 106 -10.20 -0.76 -16.94
N ARG A 107 -9.43 -1.71 -17.48
CA ARG A 107 -8.04 -1.90 -17.08
C ARG A 107 -7.17 -0.69 -17.44
N LEU A 108 -7.38 -0.02 -18.57
CA LEU A 108 -6.56 1.12 -18.98
C LEU A 108 -6.91 2.40 -18.19
N GLN A 109 -8.21 2.67 -18.03
CA GLN A 109 -8.69 3.89 -17.40
C GLN A 109 -8.62 3.80 -15.86
N GLY A 110 -8.92 2.63 -15.28
CA GLY A 110 -8.85 2.40 -13.83
C GLY A 110 -7.45 2.61 -13.23
N GLN A 111 -6.38 2.46 -14.03
CA GLN A 111 -5.01 2.73 -13.57
C GLN A 111 -4.80 4.18 -13.17
N ARG A 112 -5.53 5.11 -13.80
CA ARG A 112 -5.40 6.56 -13.52
C ARG A 112 -5.85 6.91 -12.11
N TYR A 113 -6.76 6.10 -11.54
CA TYR A 113 -7.39 6.35 -10.24
C TYR A 113 -6.89 5.42 -9.14
N GLY A 114 -5.84 4.63 -9.39
CA GLY A 114 -5.28 3.73 -8.38
C GLY A 114 -6.24 2.62 -7.95
N LEU A 115 -7.09 2.13 -8.86
CA LEU A 115 -8.10 1.12 -8.50
C LEU A 115 -7.51 -0.27 -8.25
N SER A 116 -6.30 -0.57 -8.73
CA SER A 116 -5.58 -1.80 -8.40
C SER A 116 -4.41 -1.55 -7.44
N PRO A 117 -3.98 -2.56 -6.65
CA PRO A 117 -2.80 -2.44 -5.80
C PRO A 117 -1.53 -2.06 -6.55
N MET A 118 -1.38 -2.51 -7.81
CA MET A 118 -0.24 -2.16 -8.65
C MET A 118 -0.27 -0.69 -9.04
N ASP A 119 -1.45 -0.16 -9.33
CA ASP A 119 -1.62 1.24 -9.75
C ASP A 119 -1.39 2.20 -8.59
N ARG A 120 -1.80 1.83 -7.38
CA ARG A 120 -1.49 2.59 -6.16
C ARG A 120 0.02 2.70 -5.94
N ARG A 121 0.74 1.57 -6.08
CA ARG A 121 2.22 1.59 -6.01
C ARG A 121 2.83 2.47 -7.10
N ARG A 122 2.26 2.48 -8.31
CA ARG A 122 2.70 3.35 -9.42
C ARG A 122 2.48 4.83 -9.12
N LEU A 123 1.34 5.16 -8.52
CA LEU A 123 0.99 6.51 -8.05
C LEU A 123 1.74 6.90 -6.77
N GLN A 124 2.56 5.99 -6.21
CA GLN A 124 3.28 6.17 -4.95
C GLN A 124 2.35 6.37 -3.75
N TRP A 125 1.16 5.81 -3.83
CA TRP A 125 0.20 5.78 -2.75
C TRP A 125 0.47 4.55 -1.86
N GLU A 126 0.76 4.79 -0.59
CA GLU A 126 0.94 3.76 0.44
C GLU A 126 -0.31 3.72 1.33
N ILE A 127 -1.15 2.69 1.16
CA ILE A 127 -2.27 2.49 2.08
C ILE A 127 -1.72 1.88 3.37
N THR A 128 -1.82 2.60 4.48
CA THR A 128 -1.56 1.99 5.78
C THR A 128 -2.79 1.22 6.21
N ARG A 129 -2.64 -0.09 6.45
CA ARG A 129 -3.69 -0.87 7.10
C ARG A 129 -3.87 -0.32 8.50
N ALA A 130 -5.06 0.18 8.83
CA ALA A 130 -5.36 0.84 10.11
C ALA A 130 -4.88 0.00 11.32
N ASP A 131 -4.96 -1.32 11.23
CA ASP A 131 -4.49 -2.27 12.25
C ASP A 131 -2.99 -2.16 12.55
N GLU A 132 -2.15 -1.92 11.54
CA GLU A 132 -0.71 -1.81 11.73
C GLU A 132 -0.29 -0.48 12.36
N ALA A 133 -1.02 0.59 12.07
CA ALA A 133 -0.78 1.90 12.68
C ALA A 133 -1.15 1.91 14.16
N GLN A 134 -2.31 1.34 14.50
CA GLN A 134 -2.73 1.16 15.90
C GLN A 134 -1.79 0.20 16.63
N ALA A 135 -1.44 -0.95 16.05
CA ALA A 135 -0.49 -1.88 16.67
C ALA A 135 0.89 -1.24 16.93
N LYS A 136 1.41 -0.45 15.98
CA LYS A 136 2.68 0.29 16.17
C LYS A 136 2.55 1.40 17.22
N GLY A 137 1.40 2.07 17.29
CA GLY A 137 1.08 3.07 18.33
C GLY A 137 1.05 2.44 19.73
N HIS A 138 0.33 1.33 19.89
CA HIS A 138 0.27 0.57 21.13
C HIS A 138 1.63 0.00 21.54
N GLN A 139 2.42 -0.51 20.59
CA GLN A 139 3.79 -0.98 20.87
C GLN A 139 4.72 0.15 21.33
N ARG A 140 4.62 1.34 20.72
CA ARG A 140 5.40 2.53 21.15
C ARG A 140 4.98 2.99 22.54
N ALA A 141 3.68 3.07 22.81
CA ALA A 141 3.15 3.45 24.12
C ALA A 141 3.56 2.45 25.21
N ALA A 142 3.45 1.14 24.95
CA ALA A 142 3.88 0.09 25.88
C ALA A 142 5.39 0.15 26.17
N ARG A 143 6.21 0.42 25.14
CA ARG A 143 7.66 0.58 25.30
C ARG A 143 8.02 1.83 26.12
N GLN A 144 7.30 2.93 25.91
CA GLN A 144 7.52 4.18 26.65
C GLN A 144 7.16 4.00 28.13
N ALA A 145 6.01 3.35 28.42
CA ALA A 145 5.58 3.03 29.77
C ALA A 145 6.58 2.11 30.51
N ALA A 146 7.14 1.11 29.82
CA ALA A 146 8.17 0.24 30.39
C ALA A 146 9.45 1.01 30.78
N ILE A 147 9.90 1.95 29.92
CA ILE A 147 11.07 2.80 30.20
C ILE A 147 10.81 3.75 31.37
N GLU A 148 9.57 4.25 31.51
CA GLU A 148 9.19 5.14 32.61
C GLU A 148 9.10 4.40 33.95
N LEU A 149 8.61 3.15 33.95
CA LEU A 149 8.64 2.27 35.12
C LEU A 149 10.08 1.95 35.56
N GLU A 150 10.97 1.61 34.61
CA GLU A 150 12.39 1.35 34.92
C GLU A 150 13.15 2.58 35.43
N ARG A 151 12.68 3.80 35.11
CA ARG A 151 13.25 5.06 35.61
C ARG A 151 12.66 5.52 36.94
N GLY A 152 11.42 5.11 37.25
CA GLY A 152 10.73 5.45 38.49
C GLY A 152 11.26 4.71 39.72
N ASP A 153 11.82 3.51 39.53
CA ASP A 153 12.28 2.64 40.63
C ASP A 153 13.78 2.80 40.97
N GLY A 154 14.30 4.02 40.84
CA GLY A 154 15.69 4.37 41.14
C GLY A 154 16.03 4.38 42.63
N GLN A 155 15.92 3.25 43.33
CA GLN A 155 16.72 2.97 44.51
C GLN A 155 17.88 2.04 44.10
N ALA A 156 19.10 2.58 44.17
CA ALA A 156 20.31 1.88 43.78
C ALA A 156 20.51 0.58 44.58
N VAL A 157 20.36 -0.55 43.90
CA VAL A 157 20.83 -1.87 44.38
C VAL A 157 22.19 -2.12 43.72
N PRO A 158 23.28 -2.27 44.48
CA PRO A 158 24.57 -2.64 43.89
C PRO A 158 24.56 -4.15 43.60
N GLY A 159 24.80 -4.50 42.34
CA GLY A 159 25.21 -5.85 41.93
C GLY A 159 24.10 -6.72 41.34
N ALA A 160 23.91 -6.62 40.02
CA ALA A 160 23.40 -7.73 39.23
C ALA A 160 24.08 -7.72 37.86
N GLY A 161 24.66 -8.87 37.50
CA GLY A 161 25.60 -9.05 36.40
C GLY A 161 25.04 -8.70 35.01
N ARG A 162 25.97 -8.37 34.12
CA ARG A 162 25.77 -8.20 32.68
C ARG A 162 24.95 -9.36 32.11
N PRO A 163 23.85 -9.12 31.35
CA PRO A 163 23.10 -10.21 30.76
C PRO A 163 24.00 -11.01 29.81
N ALA A 164 23.99 -12.34 29.98
CA ALA A 164 24.79 -13.25 29.19
C ALA A 164 24.43 -13.16 27.70
N ASP A 165 25.46 -13.12 26.84
CA ASP A 165 25.31 -13.09 25.39
C ASP A 165 24.61 -14.38 24.92
N PRO A 166 23.44 -14.30 24.24
CA PRO A 166 22.72 -15.46 23.75
C PRO A 166 23.53 -16.29 22.74
N ARG A 167 24.65 -15.78 22.22
CA ARG A 167 25.59 -16.55 21.38
C ARG A 167 26.48 -17.53 22.14
N ALA A 168 26.53 -17.46 23.46
CA ALA A 168 27.32 -18.38 24.28
C ALA A 168 26.71 -19.80 24.39
N VAL A 169 25.40 -19.94 24.14
CA VAL A 169 24.66 -21.21 24.33
C VAL A 169 24.93 -22.24 23.22
N LEU A 170 25.54 -21.84 22.10
CA LEU A 170 25.76 -22.71 20.93
C LEU A 170 27.19 -23.26 20.76
N ARG A 171 28.07 -23.13 21.76
CA ARG A 171 29.46 -23.65 21.68
C ARG A 171 29.84 -24.63 22.80
N SER A 172 28.96 -25.56 23.14
CA SER A 172 29.36 -26.73 23.92
C SER A 172 28.50 -27.94 23.60
N LEU A 173 28.64 -28.46 22.38
CA LEU A 173 28.46 -29.89 22.17
C LEU A 173 29.86 -30.52 22.28
N PRO A 174 30.09 -31.47 23.19
CA PRO A 174 31.35 -32.19 23.24
C PRO A 174 31.50 -33.00 21.94
N THR A 175 32.47 -32.64 21.11
CA THR A 175 33.10 -33.56 20.17
C THR A 175 33.64 -34.72 20.99
N GLY A 176 33.02 -35.89 20.82
CA GLY A 176 33.51 -37.13 21.42
C GLY A 176 34.98 -37.35 21.11
N GLU A 177 35.73 -37.68 22.16
CA GLU A 177 37.11 -38.12 22.10
C GLU A 177 37.25 -39.33 21.17
N GLY A 178 38.27 -39.31 20.33
CA GLY A 178 38.77 -40.51 19.68
C GLY A 178 39.72 -41.27 20.59
N ALA A 179 39.78 -42.58 20.34
CA ALA A 179 40.90 -43.52 20.50
C ALA A 179 40.71 -44.62 21.56
N SER A 180 40.36 -45.81 21.08
CA SER A 180 41.29 -46.95 21.05
C SER A 180 40.91 -47.92 19.93
#